data_AF-A0A2V6UIS1-F1
#
_entry.id   AF-A0A2V6UIS1-F1
#
_cell.length_a   1.000
_cell.length_b   1.000
_cell.length_c   1.000
_cell.angle_alpha   90.00
_cell.angle_beta   90.00
_cell.angle_gamma   90.00
#
_symmetry.space_group_name_H-M   'P 1'
#
loop_
_entity.id
_entity.type
_entity.pdbx_description
1 polymer ?
#
loop_
_entity_poly.entity_id
_entity_poly.type
_entity_poly.pdbx_seq_one_letter_code
_entity_poly.pdbx_strand_id
1 'polypeptide(L)'
;MNTQRPDSARRAGRRTFLTQSAAWGVLLAAGVAADRTSGEVSPISAPPDSTKVLGRPVRPYGSRSRFETASRGQVPSPTREASASLTPLQHLYGIITPSELHFERHHAGVPEIDPARHRLLIHGRVRRPLVLTLAEIQRLPSVSRVHMIECSGNTSTEWARPTMPDVEGTHGMTSCSEWTGVLLATILRDLGVERGAKWVVAEGADGAALTRSLPIAKCLDDVILAYGQNGEALRPEQGYPLRLMVPGWEGSTHVKWLRRLKLVAEPYQTREETSKYTDLMPDGTARQFTFVMEAKSVITYPSAGLRLPGPGVYEITGLAWSGRGYVRRVEISTDGGGTWRDAPLQEPIHRIAHTRFRLPWTWSGRECTLQSRCTDDRGYVQPSIADLARIRGVHSLNHLNAIQSWKVTAQGVVLNVRA
;
A
#
# COMPACT_ATOMS: atom_id res chain seq x y z
N MET A 1 5.75 -77.05 -14.90
CA MET A 1 4.61 -77.15 -13.97
C MET A 1 3.81 -75.86 -14.16
N ASN A 2 2.65 -75.81 -14.84
CA ASN A 2 1.38 -76.53 -14.64
C ASN A 2 0.81 -76.36 -13.22
N THR A 3 -0.48 -76.06 -12.95
CA THR A 3 -1.66 -75.56 -13.75
C THR A 3 -2.77 -75.17 -12.71
N GLN A 4 -3.92 -74.48 -12.95
CA GLN A 4 -4.60 -73.89 -14.13
C GLN A 4 -5.59 -72.76 -13.70
N ARG A 5 -6.33 -72.19 -14.67
CA ARG A 5 -7.67 -71.55 -14.59
C ARG A 5 -8.60 -72.31 -15.57
N PRO A 6 -9.96 -72.31 -15.50
CA PRO A 6 -10.79 -71.11 -15.79
C PRO A 6 -12.24 -71.01 -15.25
N ASP A 7 -12.80 -69.80 -15.42
CA ASP A 7 -14.16 -69.36 -15.83
C ASP A 7 -15.44 -70.20 -15.62
N SER A 8 -16.53 -69.53 -15.17
CA SER A 8 -17.72 -69.20 -16.01
C SER A 8 -18.91 -68.65 -15.18
N ALA A 9 -20.09 -68.32 -15.76
CA ALA A 9 -20.35 -67.09 -16.52
C ALA A 9 -21.87 -66.75 -16.61
N ARG A 10 -22.22 -65.44 -16.64
CA ARG A 10 -23.44 -64.81 -17.20
C ARG A 10 -24.84 -65.36 -16.84
N ARG A 11 -25.74 -64.45 -16.40
CA ARG A 11 -26.95 -64.04 -17.17
C ARG A 11 -27.56 -62.74 -16.61
N ALA A 12 -28.32 -62.02 -17.45
CA ALA A 12 -28.96 -60.75 -17.09
C ALA A 12 -30.19 -60.43 -17.97
N GLY A 13 -31.11 -59.61 -17.43
CA GLY A 13 -32.26 -59.02 -18.11
C GLY A 13 -33.61 -59.71 -17.84
N ARG A 14 -34.77 -59.12 -18.15
CA ARG A 14 -35.15 -57.70 -18.42
C ARG A 14 -36.68 -57.69 -18.68
N ARG A 15 -37.41 -56.59 -18.36
CA ARG A 15 -38.87 -56.38 -18.62
C ARG A 15 -39.79 -57.31 -17.78
N THR A 16 -41.08 -57.06 -17.49
CA THR A 16 -42.07 -55.97 -17.74
C THR A 16 -43.24 -56.18 -16.74
N PHE A 17 -44.22 -55.30 -16.46
CA PHE A 17 -44.43 -53.82 -16.51
C PHE A 17 -45.95 -53.58 -16.27
N LEU A 18 -46.38 -52.38 -15.80
CA LEU A 18 -47.78 -52.02 -15.45
C LEU A 18 -48.31 -52.75 -14.18
N THR A 19 -49.20 -52.22 -13.32
CA THR A 19 -49.80 -50.88 -13.09
C THR A 19 -50.30 -50.81 -11.61
N GLN A 20 -50.92 -49.78 -11.02
CA GLN A 20 -51.52 -48.53 -11.53
C GLN A 20 -51.39 -47.33 -10.55
N SER A 21 -52.24 -46.33 -10.78
CA SER A 21 -52.52 -45.04 -10.12
C SER A 21 -52.91 -45.07 -8.62
N ALA A 22 -52.54 -44.11 -7.74
CA ALA A 22 -52.56 -42.61 -7.82
C ALA A 22 -53.95 -42.01 -7.50
N ALA A 23 -54.16 -40.77 -7.00
CA ALA A 23 -53.34 -39.64 -6.50
C ALA A 23 -54.22 -38.85 -5.48
N TRP A 24 -53.89 -37.76 -4.77
CA TRP A 24 -53.15 -36.48 -4.94
C TRP A 24 -52.91 -35.90 -3.53
N GLY A 25 -52.08 -34.91 -3.18
CA GLY A 25 -51.11 -33.98 -3.79
C GLY A 25 -50.55 -33.11 -2.62
N VAL A 26 -49.77 -32.04 -2.71
CA VAL A 26 -48.97 -31.32 -3.73
C VAL A 26 -48.23 -30.18 -2.95
N LEU A 27 -47.11 -29.63 -3.46
CA LEU A 27 -46.22 -28.62 -2.79
C LEU A 27 -45.35 -29.22 -1.64
N LEU A 28 -44.09 -28.81 -1.40
CA LEU A 28 -43.22 -27.85 -2.09
C LEU A 28 -41.74 -28.33 -2.02
N ALA A 29 -40.89 -27.85 -2.93
CA ALA A 29 -39.46 -28.18 -2.89
C ALA A 29 -38.75 -27.44 -1.74
N ALA A 30 -38.07 -28.16 -0.86
CA ALA A 30 -37.19 -27.59 0.15
C ALA A 30 -35.91 -27.06 -0.52
N GLY A 31 -35.96 -25.81 -1.00
CA GLY A 31 -34.80 -25.13 -1.56
C GLY A 31 -33.68 -24.98 -0.51
N VAL A 32 -32.43 -25.14 -0.93
CA VAL A 32 -31.28 -24.83 -0.08
C VAL A 32 -31.23 -23.32 0.11
N ALA A 33 -31.84 -22.86 1.20
CA ALA A 33 -31.76 -21.47 1.64
C ALA A 33 -30.31 -21.19 2.07
N ALA A 34 -29.51 -20.65 1.15
CA ALA A 34 -28.28 -19.98 1.52
C ALA A 34 -28.64 -18.85 2.49
N ASP A 35 -28.11 -18.91 3.71
CA ASP A 35 -28.59 -18.11 4.84
C ASP A 35 -28.24 -16.63 4.69
N ARG A 36 -29.07 -15.93 3.90
CA ARG A 36 -29.08 -14.49 3.74
C ARG A 36 -29.89 -13.85 4.87
N THR A 37 -29.50 -14.11 6.12
CA THR A 37 -29.81 -13.19 7.21
C THR A 37 -29.13 -11.85 6.94
N SER A 38 -29.82 -10.97 6.22
CA SER A 38 -29.72 -9.52 6.43
C SER A 38 -30.29 -9.19 7.80
N GLY A 39 -29.63 -9.72 8.84
CA GLY A 39 -30.04 -9.56 10.23
C GLY A 39 -29.89 -8.11 10.63
N GLU A 40 -30.94 -7.56 11.25
CA GLU A 40 -30.90 -6.23 11.83
C GLU A 40 -29.72 -6.12 12.81
N VAL A 41 -28.94 -5.03 12.70
CA VAL A 41 -27.77 -4.82 13.56
C VAL A 41 -28.26 -4.37 14.94
N SER A 42 -28.74 -5.31 15.73
CA SER A 42 -28.97 -5.14 17.15
C SER A 42 -27.69 -4.60 17.80
N PRO A 43 -27.75 -3.62 18.72
CA PRO A 43 -26.58 -3.04 19.35
C PRO A 43 -25.94 -4.04 20.32
N ILE A 44 -25.02 -4.89 19.82
CA ILE A 44 -24.40 -5.95 20.60
C ILE A 44 -23.40 -5.37 21.61
N SER A 45 -23.84 -5.22 22.86
CA SER A 45 -22.98 -4.89 24.00
C SER A 45 -21.91 -5.97 24.24
N ALA A 46 -20.82 -5.60 24.90
CA ALA A 46 -19.93 -6.59 25.51
C ALA A 46 -20.65 -7.26 26.69
N PRO A 47 -20.42 -8.56 26.98
CA PRO A 47 -20.84 -9.12 28.26
C PRO A 47 -20.14 -8.35 29.40
N PRO A 48 -20.82 -8.02 30.53
CA PRO A 48 -20.20 -7.31 31.64
C PRO A 48 -18.98 -8.04 32.24
N ASP A 49 -19.00 -9.36 32.20
CA ASP A 49 -17.86 -10.24 32.50
C ASP A 49 -17.73 -11.29 31.39
N SER A 50 -16.64 -11.23 30.63
CA SER A 50 -16.37 -12.16 29.53
C SER A 50 -16.05 -13.59 29.99
N THR A 51 -15.73 -13.80 31.27
CA THR A 51 -15.49 -15.14 31.83
C THR A 51 -16.77 -15.94 32.08
N LYS A 52 -17.95 -15.31 31.97
CA LYS A 52 -19.26 -15.92 32.23
C LYS A 52 -20.00 -16.37 30.97
N VAL A 53 -19.42 -16.17 29.78
CA VAL A 53 -19.99 -16.59 28.50
C VAL A 53 -18.95 -17.30 27.65
N LEU A 54 -19.37 -18.27 26.83
CA LEU A 54 -18.48 -18.90 25.87
C LEU A 54 -18.10 -17.91 24.76
N GLY A 55 -16.82 -17.94 24.36
CA GLY A 55 -16.31 -17.16 23.24
C GLY A 55 -16.84 -17.63 21.89
N ARG A 56 -16.48 -16.90 20.82
CA ARG A 56 -16.73 -17.35 19.45
C ARG A 56 -15.89 -18.60 19.14
N PRO A 57 -16.40 -19.57 18.36
CA PRO A 57 -15.61 -20.72 17.91
C PRO A 57 -14.45 -20.26 17.00
N VAL A 58 -13.43 -21.12 16.91
CA VAL A 58 -12.27 -20.94 16.01
C VAL A 58 -12.75 -20.82 14.55
N ARG A 59 -12.08 -19.97 13.77
CA ARG A 59 -12.41 -19.68 12.37
C ARG A 59 -11.22 -20.00 11.46
N PRO A 60 -11.44 -20.43 10.20
CA PRO A 60 -10.36 -20.69 9.25
C PRO A 60 -9.66 -19.42 8.74
N TYR A 61 -10.28 -18.25 8.91
CA TYR A 61 -9.67 -16.94 8.63
C TYR A 61 -10.10 -15.91 9.67
N GLY A 62 -9.23 -14.94 9.93
CA GLY A 62 -9.44 -13.88 10.92
C GLY A 62 -10.45 -12.82 10.49
N SER A 63 -10.89 -12.01 11.45
CA SER A 63 -11.67 -10.79 11.22
C SER A 63 -11.39 -9.82 12.37
N ARG A 64 -11.18 -8.53 12.10
CA ARG A 64 -10.91 -7.54 13.15
C ARG A 64 -12.01 -7.49 14.22
N SER A 65 -11.65 -7.03 15.41
CA SER A 65 -12.62 -6.82 16.50
C SER A 65 -13.69 -5.80 16.08
N ARG A 66 -14.93 -5.99 16.52
CA ARG A 66 -16.04 -5.08 16.19
C ARG A 66 -15.90 -3.68 16.81
N PHE A 67 -14.97 -3.51 17.74
CA PHE A 67 -14.61 -2.23 18.34
C PHE A 67 -13.56 -1.48 17.52
N GLU A 68 -12.88 -2.14 16.57
CA GLU A 68 -11.93 -1.52 15.65
C GLU A 68 -12.65 -0.95 14.44
N THR A 69 -12.88 0.36 14.46
CA THR A 69 -13.60 1.11 13.42
C THR A 69 -12.69 1.66 12.32
N ALA A 70 -11.36 1.58 12.50
CA ALA A 70 -10.37 2.06 11.54
C ALA A 70 -10.64 1.51 10.12
N SER A 71 -10.67 2.42 9.16
CA SER A 71 -10.93 2.16 7.74
C SER A 71 -10.19 3.20 6.90
N ARG A 72 -10.06 2.97 5.59
CA ARG A 72 -9.34 3.88 4.70
C ARG A 72 -10.21 5.06 4.28
N GLY A 73 -9.79 6.28 4.58
CA GLY A 73 -10.41 7.51 4.10
C GLY A 73 -10.44 7.54 2.56
N GLN A 74 -11.47 8.16 1.98
CA GLN A 74 -11.67 8.22 0.53
C GLN A 74 -11.36 9.61 0.01
N VAL A 75 -10.54 9.71 -1.04
CA VAL A 75 -10.30 10.98 -1.72
C VAL A 75 -11.48 11.28 -2.67
N PRO A 76 -12.07 12.48 -2.64
CA PRO A 76 -13.09 12.88 -3.61
C PRO A 76 -12.54 12.87 -5.04
N SER A 77 -13.26 12.21 -5.95
CA SER A 77 -12.95 12.17 -7.39
C SER A 77 -14.25 12.03 -8.19
N PRO A 78 -14.33 12.54 -9.44
CA PRO A 78 -15.52 12.39 -10.28
C PRO A 78 -15.92 10.94 -10.58
N THR A 79 -15.00 9.98 -10.46
CA THR A 79 -15.28 8.54 -10.54
C THR A 79 -14.54 7.81 -9.41
N ARG A 80 -15.06 6.66 -8.96
CA ARG A 80 -14.40 5.87 -7.88
C ARG A 80 -13.23 5.06 -8.40
N GLU A 81 -13.28 4.76 -9.70
CA GLU A 81 -12.33 3.98 -10.48
C GLU A 81 -11.02 4.77 -10.71
N ALA A 82 -11.09 6.10 -10.80
CA ALA A 82 -9.94 6.98 -10.92
C ALA A 82 -9.74 7.81 -9.64
N SER A 83 -9.57 7.13 -8.49
CA SER A 83 -9.38 7.79 -7.19
C SER A 83 -8.26 7.16 -6.35
N ALA A 84 -8.11 7.69 -5.13
CA ALA A 84 -7.23 7.19 -4.09
C ALA A 84 -8.00 6.92 -2.78
N SER A 85 -7.44 6.05 -1.95
CA SER A 85 -7.77 5.98 -0.53
C SER A 85 -6.56 6.35 0.32
N LEU A 86 -6.79 6.56 1.60
CA LEU A 86 -5.83 7.03 2.59
C LEU A 86 -5.67 5.97 3.68
N THR A 87 -4.47 5.78 4.19
CA THR A 87 -4.22 4.92 5.35
C THR A 87 -4.46 5.72 6.65
N PRO A 88 -5.21 5.17 7.62
CA PRO A 88 -5.53 5.84 8.89
C PRO A 88 -4.34 5.83 9.87
N LEU A 89 -3.28 6.57 9.57
CA LEU A 89 -1.99 6.53 10.27
C LEU A 89 -2.09 6.79 11.79
N GLN A 90 -3.06 7.59 12.23
CA GLN A 90 -3.38 7.86 13.65
C GLN A 90 -3.93 6.65 14.41
N HIS A 91 -4.40 5.62 13.71
CA HIS A 91 -4.97 4.40 14.29
C HIS A 91 -4.07 3.16 14.10
N LEU A 92 -2.83 3.33 13.60
CA LEU A 92 -1.91 2.23 13.33
C LEU A 92 -0.72 2.15 14.31
N TYR A 93 -0.42 0.92 14.71
CA TYR A 93 0.71 0.58 15.58
C TYR A 93 1.93 0.12 14.78
N GLY A 94 3.13 0.34 15.33
CA GLY A 94 4.38 -0.10 14.72
C GLY A 94 4.67 0.59 13.37
N ILE A 95 5.11 -0.20 12.39
CA ILE A 95 5.48 0.26 11.03
C ILE A 95 4.78 -0.51 9.90
N ILE A 96 4.30 -1.74 10.12
CA ILE A 96 3.64 -2.54 9.08
C ILE A 96 2.17 -2.15 8.99
N THR A 97 1.77 -1.64 7.83
CA THR A 97 0.37 -1.37 7.49
C THR A 97 -0.36 -2.68 7.20
N PRO A 98 -1.48 -2.99 7.88
CA PRO A 98 -2.32 -4.14 7.54
C PRO A 98 -2.78 -4.07 6.08
N SER A 99 -2.79 -5.20 5.36
CA SER A 99 -3.06 -5.24 3.92
C SER A 99 -4.41 -4.58 3.55
N GLU A 100 -5.45 -4.79 4.38
CA GLU A 100 -6.78 -4.17 4.23
C GLU A 100 -6.83 -2.65 4.51
N LEU A 101 -5.79 -2.09 5.15
CA LEU A 101 -5.65 -0.66 5.44
C LEU A 101 -4.52 0.02 4.63
N HIS A 102 -3.82 -0.73 3.75
CA HIS A 102 -2.84 -0.16 2.83
C HIS A 102 -3.55 0.76 1.83
N PHE A 103 -3.01 1.98 1.65
CA PHE A 103 -3.60 3.00 0.78
C PHE A 103 -3.73 2.50 -0.66
N GLU A 104 -4.75 2.98 -1.37
CA GLU A 104 -4.99 2.67 -2.78
C GLU A 104 -4.75 3.87 -3.67
N ARG A 105 -4.30 3.61 -4.90
CA ARG A 105 -4.41 4.53 -6.03
C ARG A 105 -4.75 3.73 -7.27
N HIS A 106 -5.80 4.16 -7.98
CA HIS A 106 -6.26 3.56 -9.23
C HIS A 106 -6.46 4.64 -10.29
N HIS A 107 -6.43 4.24 -11.56
CA HIS A 107 -6.72 5.11 -12.70
C HIS A 107 -7.86 4.57 -13.60
N ALA A 108 -8.24 3.30 -13.45
CA ALA A 108 -9.39 2.66 -14.07
C ALA A 108 -9.93 1.47 -13.23
N GLY A 109 -10.02 1.65 -11.91
CA GLY A 109 -10.54 0.67 -10.97
C GLY A 109 -9.57 -0.47 -10.64
N VAL A 110 -10.12 -1.55 -10.11
CA VAL A 110 -9.40 -2.80 -9.80
C VAL A 110 -9.88 -3.87 -10.79
N PRO A 111 -9.03 -4.39 -11.69
CA PRO A 111 -9.36 -5.51 -12.57
C PRO A 111 -9.37 -6.84 -11.81
N GLU A 112 -10.34 -7.69 -12.13
CA GLU A 112 -10.36 -9.10 -11.71
C GLU A 112 -9.39 -9.91 -12.59
N ILE A 113 -8.42 -10.60 -11.99
CA ILE A 113 -7.36 -11.32 -12.75
C ILE A 113 -7.15 -12.74 -12.22
N ASP A 114 -7.50 -13.72 -13.06
CA ASP A 114 -7.20 -15.13 -12.87
C ASP A 114 -5.66 -15.38 -12.91
N PRO A 115 -5.04 -15.90 -11.83
CA PRO A 115 -3.60 -16.13 -11.75
C PRO A 115 -3.10 -17.23 -12.69
N ALA A 116 -3.94 -18.21 -13.06
CA ALA A 116 -3.60 -19.26 -14.00
C ALA A 116 -3.60 -18.76 -15.46
N ARG A 117 -4.32 -17.65 -15.73
CA ARG A 117 -4.36 -16.97 -17.04
C ARG A 117 -3.45 -15.75 -17.12
N HIS A 118 -3.00 -15.19 -16.00
CA HIS A 118 -2.01 -14.11 -15.97
C HIS A 118 -0.70 -14.51 -16.67
N ARG A 119 -0.14 -13.57 -17.44
CA ARG A 119 1.12 -13.73 -18.17
C ARG A 119 1.93 -12.43 -18.10
N LEU A 120 3.22 -12.55 -17.85
CA LEU A 120 4.18 -11.44 -17.93
C LEU A 120 5.01 -11.56 -19.22
N LEU A 121 4.77 -10.68 -20.19
CA LEU A 121 5.57 -10.55 -21.40
C LEU A 121 6.80 -9.68 -21.13
N ILE A 122 8.01 -10.21 -21.33
CA ILE A 122 9.26 -9.45 -21.24
C ILE A 122 9.93 -9.47 -22.62
N HIS A 123 10.06 -8.29 -23.24
CA HIS A 123 10.44 -8.17 -24.65
C HIS A 123 11.11 -6.82 -24.98
N GLY A 124 11.24 -6.49 -26.28
CA GLY A 124 11.93 -5.30 -26.75
C GLY A 124 13.40 -5.59 -27.02
N ARG A 125 14.31 -4.75 -26.51
CA ARG A 125 15.76 -4.83 -26.70
C ARG A 125 16.43 -5.95 -25.90
N VAL A 126 16.06 -7.19 -26.20
CA VAL A 126 16.58 -8.43 -25.60
C VAL A 126 16.78 -9.50 -26.68
N ARG A 127 17.88 -10.25 -26.60
CA ARG A 127 18.15 -11.41 -27.47
C ARG A 127 17.12 -12.54 -27.30
N ARG A 128 16.55 -12.67 -26.10
CA ARG A 128 15.58 -13.71 -25.74
C ARG A 128 14.33 -13.06 -25.10
N PRO A 129 13.35 -12.60 -25.92
CA PRO A 129 12.04 -12.26 -25.39
C PRO A 129 11.34 -13.52 -24.86
N LEU A 130 10.48 -13.36 -23.85
CA LEU A 130 9.77 -14.46 -23.19
C LEU A 130 8.42 -14.04 -22.64
N VAL A 131 7.61 -15.04 -22.32
CA VAL A 131 6.37 -14.90 -21.55
C VAL A 131 6.46 -15.84 -20.35
N LEU A 132 6.23 -15.33 -19.14
CA LEU A 132 6.19 -16.13 -17.90
C LEU A 132 4.76 -16.25 -17.38
N THR A 133 4.41 -17.41 -16.84
CA THR A 133 3.30 -17.58 -15.90
C THR A 133 3.70 -17.13 -14.49
N LEU A 134 2.72 -16.84 -13.64
CA LEU A 134 2.95 -16.61 -12.21
C LEU A 134 3.70 -17.79 -11.55
N ALA A 135 3.33 -19.03 -11.91
CA ALA A 135 3.91 -20.24 -11.36
C ALA A 135 5.38 -20.46 -11.77
N GLU A 136 5.83 -19.92 -12.90
CA GLU A 136 7.24 -19.93 -13.29
C GLU A 136 8.04 -18.85 -12.56
N ILE A 137 7.46 -17.66 -12.35
CA ILE A 137 8.07 -16.61 -11.52
C ILE A 137 8.26 -17.13 -10.09
N GLN A 138 7.24 -17.78 -9.51
CA GLN A 138 7.27 -18.33 -8.15
C GLN A 138 8.26 -19.50 -7.94
N ARG A 139 8.87 -20.04 -9.00
CA ARG A 139 9.96 -21.05 -8.91
C ARG A 139 11.35 -20.44 -8.83
N LEU A 140 11.50 -19.15 -9.12
CA LEU A 140 12.79 -18.46 -9.08
C LEU A 140 13.17 -18.07 -7.63
N PRO A 141 14.46 -17.87 -7.33
CA PRO A 141 14.89 -17.45 -5.99
C PRO A 141 14.19 -16.17 -5.52
N SER A 142 13.41 -16.30 -4.45
CA SER A 142 12.58 -15.22 -3.90
C SER A 142 13.30 -14.41 -2.82
N VAL A 143 12.84 -13.19 -2.61
CA VAL A 143 13.21 -12.30 -1.51
C VAL A 143 11.96 -11.77 -0.81
N SER A 144 12.06 -11.59 0.51
CA SER A 144 11.09 -10.85 1.33
C SER A 144 11.76 -9.61 1.90
N ARG A 145 11.14 -8.44 1.75
CA ARG A 145 11.71 -7.14 2.15
C ARG A 145 10.64 -6.20 2.70
N VAL A 146 10.87 -5.66 3.90
CA VAL A 146 10.05 -4.58 4.48
C VAL A 146 10.38 -3.27 3.75
N HIS A 147 9.42 -2.74 2.98
CA HIS A 147 9.57 -1.47 2.28
C HIS A 147 8.28 -0.64 2.33
N MET A 148 8.44 0.69 2.26
CA MET A 148 7.35 1.64 2.14
C MET A 148 7.04 1.98 0.68
N ILE A 149 5.78 2.33 0.43
CA ILE A 149 5.32 3.00 -0.78
C ILE A 149 4.73 4.35 -0.34
N GLU A 150 5.10 5.44 -0.99
CA GLU A 150 4.46 6.74 -0.85
C GLU A 150 4.01 7.24 -2.23
N CYS A 151 2.80 7.79 -2.33
CA CYS A 151 2.34 8.48 -3.53
C CYS A 151 3.11 9.80 -3.70
N SER A 152 3.53 10.12 -4.92
CA SER A 152 4.13 11.42 -5.24
C SER A 152 3.26 12.60 -4.73
N GLY A 153 1.94 12.48 -4.86
CA GLY A 153 0.95 13.45 -4.41
C GLY A 153 0.54 13.33 -2.94
N ASN A 154 1.24 12.56 -2.10
CA ASN A 154 1.01 12.58 -0.66
C ASN A 154 1.28 13.99 -0.12
N THR A 155 0.40 14.52 0.74
CA THR A 155 0.49 15.89 1.28
C THR A 155 0.31 17.01 0.23
N SER A 156 0.01 16.70 -1.03
CA SER A 156 -0.09 17.66 -2.16
C SER A 156 -1.04 18.85 -1.96
N THR A 157 -2.04 18.74 -1.08
CA THR A 157 -2.97 19.84 -0.77
C THR A 157 -2.35 20.92 0.13
N GLU A 158 -1.29 20.59 0.87
CA GLU A 158 -0.75 21.41 1.97
C GLU A 158 0.36 22.38 1.54
N TRP A 159 0.60 22.57 0.23
CA TRP A 159 1.62 23.49 -0.29
C TRP A 159 1.38 24.94 0.14
N ALA A 160 0.24 25.52 -0.28
CA ALA A 160 -0.04 26.94 -0.01
C ALA A 160 -0.41 27.18 1.46
N ARG A 161 -1.28 26.35 2.03
CA ARG A 161 -1.84 26.48 3.39
C ARG A 161 -2.30 25.13 3.93
N PRO A 162 -2.57 25.00 5.23
CA PRO A 162 -3.31 23.87 5.78
C PRO A 162 -4.67 23.71 5.10
N THR A 163 -5.05 22.48 4.74
CA THR A 163 -6.38 22.19 4.17
C THR A 163 -7.05 20.95 4.75
N MET A 164 -6.30 19.89 5.05
CA MET A 164 -6.88 18.62 5.54
C MET A 164 -7.00 18.60 7.07
N PRO A 165 -8.01 17.90 7.64
CA PRO A 165 -8.32 17.99 9.07
C PRO A 165 -7.39 17.17 9.98
N ASP A 166 -6.68 16.17 9.45
CA ASP A 166 -5.95 15.16 10.23
C ASP A 166 -4.70 14.61 9.49
N VAL A 167 -4.00 13.67 10.14
CA VAL A 167 -2.79 13.02 9.57
C VAL A 167 -3.11 12.03 8.43
N GLU A 168 -4.32 11.46 8.40
CA GLU A 168 -4.77 10.60 7.30
C GLU A 168 -5.00 11.42 6.03
N GLY A 169 -5.71 12.54 6.13
CA GLY A 169 -5.94 13.49 5.06
C GLY A 169 -4.64 14.11 4.51
N THR A 170 -3.72 14.49 5.40
CA THR A 170 -2.45 15.12 4.99
C THR A 170 -1.36 14.13 4.55
N HIS A 171 -1.27 12.93 5.14
CA HIS A 171 -0.13 12.02 4.98
C HIS A 171 -0.51 10.57 4.63
N GLY A 172 -1.80 10.23 4.57
CA GLY A 172 -2.29 8.86 4.41
C GLY A 172 -2.02 8.20 3.06
N MET A 173 -1.47 8.88 2.04
CA MET A 173 -1.04 8.20 0.80
C MET A 173 0.35 7.55 0.95
N THR A 174 0.59 6.91 2.10
CA THR A 174 1.77 6.07 2.34
C THR A 174 1.40 4.84 3.17
N SER A 175 2.13 3.75 2.94
CA SER A 175 2.00 2.49 3.68
C SER A 175 3.32 1.75 3.62
N CYS A 176 3.55 0.85 4.58
CA CYS A 176 4.72 -0.02 4.60
C CYS A 176 4.29 -1.47 4.81
N SER A 177 4.96 -2.40 4.16
CA SER A 177 4.62 -3.82 4.17
C SER A 177 5.87 -4.66 3.92
N GLU A 178 5.82 -5.93 4.31
CA GLU A 178 6.76 -6.90 3.76
C GLU A 178 6.29 -7.29 2.35
N TRP A 179 7.14 -7.10 1.35
CA TRP A 179 6.89 -7.49 -0.03
C TRP A 179 7.69 -8.75 -0.35
N THR A 180 6.99 -9.79 -0.82
CA THR A 180 7.60 -11.08 -1.21
C THR A 180 7.48 -11.28 -2.71
N GLY A 181 8.59 -11.63 -3.35
CA GLY A 181 8.67 -11.76 -4.80
C GLY A 181 10.06 -12.13 -5.29
N VAL A 182 10.34 -11.91 -6.57
CA VAL A 182 11.63 -12.20 -7.21
C VAL A 182 12.27 -10.91 -7.68
N LEU A 183 13.57 -10.72 -7.45
CA LEU A 183 14.30 -9.58 -8.01
C LEU A 183 14.23 -9.60 -9.54
N LEU A 184 13.79 -8.51 -10.16
CA LEU A 184 13.68 -8.39 -11.62
C LEU A 184 15.03 -8.63 -12.30
N ALA A 185 16.12 -8.25 -11.62
CA ALA A 185 17.49 -8.54 -12.01
C ALA A 185 17.78 -10.05 -12.25
N THR A 186 17.15 -10.95 -11.49
CA THR A 186 17.30 -12.41 -11.64
C THR A 186 16.82 -12.88 -13.02
N ILE A 187 15.79 -12.24 -13.58
CA ILE A 187 15.29 -12.59 -14.92
C ILE A 187 16.06 -11.82 -16.00
N LEU A 188 16.25 -10.50 -15.82
CA LEU A 188 16.84 -9.65 -16.86
C LEU A 188 18.27 -10.05 -17.28
N ARG A 189 19.07 -10.61 -16.36
CA ARG A 189 20.45 -11.04 -16.63
C ARG A 189 20.54 -12.13 -17.71
N ASP A 190 19.57 -13.03 -17.78
CA ASP A 190 19.59 -14.20 -18.67
C ASP A 190 19.00 -13.95 -20.08
N LEU A 191 18.42 -12.76 -20.30
CA LEU A 191 17.70 -12.43 -21.55
C LEU A 191 18.63 -11.94 -22.67
N GLY A 192 19.90 -11.69 -22.36
CA GLY A 192 20.84 -11.06 -23.27
C GLY A 192 20.37 -9.67 -23.68
N VAL A 193 20.22 -8.76 -22.70
CA VAL A 193 19.89 -7.34 -22.90
C VAL A 193 20.83 -6.71 -23.94
N GLU A 194 20.27 -5.98 -24.90
CA GLU A 194 21.05 -5.35 -25.97
C GLU A 194 21.86 -4.14 -25.47
N ARG A 195 23.03 -3.92 -26.06
CA ARG A 195 23.74 -2.63 -25.95
C ARG A 195 22.83 -1.52 -26.50
N GLY A 196 22.52 -0.54 -25.65
CA GLY A 196 21.60 0.55 -25.97
C GLY A 196 20.20 0.41 -25.35
N ALA A 197 19.86 -0.72 -24.71
CA ALA A 197 18.74 -0.75 -23.78
C ALA A 197 19.08 0.06 -22.52
N LYS A 198 18.36 1.15 -22.28
CA LYS A 198 18.57 2.04 -21.11
C LYS A 198 17.36 2.09 -20.18
N TRP A 199 16.18 1.71 -20.66
CA TRP A 199 14.92 1.80 -19.92
C TRP A 199 14.10 0.52 -20.04
N VAL A 200 13.28 0.26 -19.03
CA VAL A 200 12.25 -0.78 -18.99
C VAL A 200 10.91 -0.08 -18.86
N VAL A 201 10.04 -0.23 -19.85
CA VAL A 201 8.66 0.25 -19.81
C VAL A 201 7.79 -0.82 -19.20
N ALA A 202 7.24 -0.56 -18.02
CA ALA A 202 6.35 -1.44 -17.28
C ALA A 202 4.89 -1.01 -17.46
N GLU A 203 4.00 -1.98 -17.65
CA GLU A 203 2.60 -1.75 -18.03
C GLU A 203 1.64 -2.70 -17.30
N GLY A 204 0.60 -2.11 -16.70
CA GLY A 204 -0.49 -2.80 -16.00
C GLY A 204 -1.55 -3.38 -16.94
N ALA A 205 -2.35 -4.32 -16.41
CA ALA A 205 -3.46 -4.96 -17.10
C ALA A 205 -4.82 -4.27 -16.88
N ASP A 206 -4.86 -3.16 -16.14
CA ASP A 206 -6.07 -2.38 -15.86
C ASP A 206 -6.56 -1.57 -17.07
N GLY A 207 -7.75 -0.97 -16.95
CA GLY A 207 -8.37 -0.19 -18.03
C GLY A 207 -7.60 1.07 -18.45
N ALA A 208 -6.72 1.61 -17.60
CA ALA A 208 -5.82 2.71 -17.96
C ALA A 208 -4.47 2.21 -18.49
N ALA A 209 -4.22 0.90 -18.42
CA ALA A 209 -2.95 0.25 -18.74
C ALA A 209 -1.75 1.02 -18.18
N LEU A 210 -1.73 1.26 -16.86
CA LEU A 210 -0.80 2.18 -16.20
C LEU A 210 0.64 1.87 -16.63
N THR A 211 1.25 2.80 -17.38
CA THR A 211 2.55 2.59 -18.04
C THR A 211 3.59 3.58 -17.55
N ARG A 212 4.72 3.07 -17.03
CA ARG A 212 5.87 3.88 -16.56
C ARG A 212 7.20 3.33 -17.07
N SER A 213 8.12 4.25 -17.36
CA SER A 213 9.48 4.01 -17.81
C SER A 213 10.46 4.07 -16.65
N LEU A 214 11.15 2.98 -16.37
CA LEU A 214 12.16 2.88 -15.32
C LEU A 214 13.56 2.73 -15.95
N PRO A 215 14.59 3.48 -15.52
CA PRO A 215 15.97 3.24 -15.93
C PRO A 215 16.40 1.82 -15.60
N ILE A 216 17.03 1.14 -16.54
CA ILE A 216 17.39 -0.28 -16.42
C ILE A 216 18.34 -0.57 -15.25
N ALA A 217 19.15 0.41 -14.84
CA ALA A 217 19.99 0.33 -13.66
C ALA A 217 19.17 0.07 -12.38
N LYS A 218 18.02 0.73 -12.19
CA LYS A 218 17.12 0.50 -11.05
C LYS A 218 16.50 -0.91 -11.13
N CYS A 219 16.12 -1.35 -12.33
CA CYS A 219 15.58 -2.69 -12.57
C CYS A 219 16.59 -3.84 -12.34
N LEU A 220 17.90 -3.54 -12.37
CA LEU A 220 18.99 -4.50 -12.13
C LEU A 220 19.55 -4.47 -10.70
N ASP A 221 19.13 -3.48 -9.89
CA ASP A 221 19.52 -3.23 -8.50
C ASP A 221 18.54 -3.92 -7.53
N ASP A 222 17.39 -3.29 -7.24
CA ASP A 222 16.51 -3.66 -6.11
C ASP A 222 15.02 -3.84 -6.45
N VAL A 223 14.61 -3.70 -7.72
CA VAL A 223 13.20 -3.88 -8.14
C VAL A 223 12.75 -5.33 -7.97
N ILE A 224 11.59 -5.53 -7.34
CA ILE A 224 11.00 -6.85 -7.07
C ILE A 224 9.72 -7.02 -7.92
N LEU A 225 9.61 -8.16 -8.60
CA LEU A 225 8.34 -8.72 -9.09
C LEU A 225 7.59 -9.34 -7.91
N ALA A 226 6.77 -8.54 -7.23
CA ALA A 226 6.10 -8.94 -6.00
C ALA A 226 4.78 -9.67 -6.29
N TYR A 227 4.57 -10.79 -5.60
CA TYR A 227 3.33 -11.60 -5.64
C TYR A 227 2.75 -11.87 -4.23
N GLY A 228 3.48 -11.52 -3.16
CA GLY A 228 3.02 -11.59 -1.78
C GLY A 228 3.23 -10.26 -1.04
N GLN A 229 2.38 -10.02 -0.05
CA GLN A 229 2.38 -8.85 0.83
C GLN A 229 2.02 -9.31 2.26
N ASN A 230 2.82 -8.93 3.26
CA ASN A 230 2.58 -9.23 4.69
C ASN A 230 2.31 -10.72 4.98
N GLY A 231 3.07 -11.62 4.35
CA GLY A 231 2.93 -13.08 4.51
C GLY A 231 1.80 -13.76 3.73
N GLU A 232 0.90 -13.01 3.09
CA GLU A 232 -0.17 -13.53 2.22
C GLU A 232 0.06 -13.15 0.74
N ALA A 233 -0.82 -13.59 -0.15
CA ALA A 233 -0.82 -13.13 -1.54
C ALA A 233 -1.22 -11.65 -1.63
N LEU A 234 -0.82 -10.94 -2.70
CA LEU A 234 -1.29 -9.57 -2.95
C LEU A 234 -2.83 -9.48 -2.86
N ARG A 235 -3.34 -8.37 -2.34
CA ARG A 235 -4.76 -8.03 -2.48
C ARG A 235 -5.05 -7.52 -3.90
N PRO A 236 -6.26 -7.73 -4.46
CA PRO A 236 -6.64 -7.22 -5.80
C PRO A 236 -6.30 -5.74 -5.99
N GLU A 237 -6.66 -4.90 -5.03
CA GLU A 237 -6.36 -3.46 -5.04
C GLU A 237 -4.87 -3.11 -5.03
N GLN A 238 -4.02 -4.00 -4.52
CA GLN A 238 -2.55 -3.85 -4.46
C GLN A 238 -1.82 -4.53 -5.62
N GLY A 239 -2.54 -5.08 -6.60
CA GLY A 239 -1.97 -5.53 -7.87
C GLY A 239 -1.92 -7.03 -8.09
N TYR A 240 -2.74 -7.82 -7.38
CA TYR A 240 -2.83 -9.27 -7.59
C TYR A 240 -3.00 -9.66 -9.08
N PRO A 241 -2.30 -10.69 -9.58
CA PRO A 241 -1.38 -11.57 -8.88
C PRO A 241 0.07 -11.08 -8.84
N LEU A 242 0.40 -9.99 -9.54
CA LEU A 242 1.79 -9.54 -9.73
C LEU A 242 1.90 -8.02 -9.88
N ARG A 243 2.81 -7.39 -9.13
CA ARG A 243 3.16 -5.96 -9.28
C ARG A 243 4.67 -5.75 -9.38
N LEU A 244 5.07 -4.55 -9.81
CA LEU A 244 6.36 -4.00 -9.42
C LEU A 244 6.32 -3.45 -7.99
N MET A 245 7.36 -3.76 -7.23
CA MET A 245 7.78 -3.02 -6.04
C MET A 245 9.14 -2.37 -6.38
N VAL A 246 9.26 -1.05 -6.22
CA VAL A 246 10.37 -0.23 -6.74
C VAL A 246 10.95 0.62 -5.60
N PRO A 247 11.80 0.03 -4.73
CA PRO A 247 12.07 0.59 -3.40
C PRO A 247 12.47 2.08 -3.43
N GLY A 248 11.68 2.91 -2.75
CA GLY A 248 12.00 4.31 -2.47
C GLY A 248 11.65 5.27 -3.59
N TRP A 249 11.02 4.76 -4.66
CA TRP A 249 10.50 5.58 -5.74
C TRP A 249 9.00 5.85 -5.53
N GLU A 250 8.48 6.89 -6.19
CA GLU A 250 7.06 7.25 -6.12
C GLU A 250 6.13 6.07 -6.48
N GLY A 251 5.03 5.92 -5.74
CA GLY A 251 4.12 4.78 -5.84
C GLY A 251 3.49 4.56 -7.21
N SER A 252 3.51 5.56 -8.10
CA SER A 252 3.10 5.43 -9.50
C SER A 252 4.07 4.59 -10.34
N THR A 253 5.35 4.47 -9.96
CA THR A 253 6.31 3.54 -10.59
C THR A 253 6.07 2.07 -10.21
N HIS A 254 5.32 1.83 -9.13
CA HIS A 254 5.03 0.50 -8.59
C HIS A 254 3.85 -0.16 -9.34
N VAL A 255 3.99 -0.28 -10.67
CA VAL A 255 2.96 -0.73 -11.61
C VAL A 255 2.31 -2.02 -11.14
N LYS A 256 1.00 -1.94 -10.88
CA LYS A 256 0.14 -3.03 -10.41
C LYS A 256 -0.37 -3.85 -11.59
N TRP A 257 -0.82 -5.08 -11.33
CA TRP A 257 -1.44 -5.95 -12.33
C TRP A 257 -0.53 -6.17 -13.55
N LEU A 258 0.78 -6.29 -13.31
CA LEU A 258 1.84 -6.15 -14.30
C LEU A 258 1.72 -7.22 -15.39
N ARG A 259 1.48 -6.82 -16.64
CA ARG A 259 1.40 -7.74 -17.80
C ARG A 259 2.58 -7.65 -18.75
N ARG A 260 3.32 -6.53 -18.76
CA ARG A 260 4.38 -6.31 -19.75
C ARG A 260 5.56 -5.50 -19.20
N LEU A 261 6.76 -5.92 -19.58
CA LEU A 261 8.02 -5.19 -19.44
C LEU A 261 8.68 -5.11 -20.83
N LYS A 262 8.90 -3.90 -21.36
CA LYS A 262 9.57 -3.70 -22.65
C LYS A 262 10.88 -2.94 -22.48
N LEU A 263 12.00 -3.56 -22.87
CA LEU A 263 13.31 -2.92 -22.87
C LEU A 263 13.46 -2.01 -24.11
N VAL A 264 13.88 -0.77 -23.89
CA VAL A 264 13.94 0.30 -24.90
C VAL A 264 15.13 1.23 -24.67
N ALA A 265 15.43 2.09 -25.65
CA ALA A 265 16.57 3.01 -25.59
C ALA A 265 16.27 4.32 -24.83
N GLU A 266 15.00 4.72 -24.78
CA GLU A 266 14.51 6.02 -24.31
C GLU A 266 13.19 5.81 -23.56
N PRO A 267 12.82 6.70 -22.60
CA PRO A 267 11.53 6.59 -21.90
C PRO A 267 10.37 6.83 -22.87
N TYR A 268 9.21 6.29 -22.56
CA TYR A 268 8.02 6.40 -23.41
C TYR A 268 7.33 7.76 -23.35
N GLN A 269 7.66 8.62 -22.38
CA GLN A 269 7.05 9.94 -22.19
C GLN A 269 5.52 9.86 -22.13
N THR A 270 5.02 8.87 -21.38
CA THR A 270 3.58 8.61 -21.24
C THR A 270 2.85 9.79 -20.57
N ARG A 271 1.50 9.78 -20.58
CA ARG A 271 0.68 10.71 -19.78
C ARG A 271 1.14 10.78 -18.33
N GLU A 272 1.56 9.64 -17.76
CA GLU A 272 2.01 9.49 -16.38
C GLU A 272 3.53 9.73 -16.20
N GLU A 273 4.18 10.32 -17.20
CA GLU A 273 5.58 10.81 -17.16
C GLU A 273 5.68 12.29 -17.59
N THR A 274 4.60 12.87 -18.13
CA THR A 274 4.57 14.21 -18.75
C THR A 274 3.45 15.10 -18.21
N SER A 275 2.19 14.66 -18.32
CA SER A 275 0.99 15.38 -17.85
C SER A 275 0.68 15.17 -16.35
N LYS A 276 1.26 14.10 -15.78
CA LYS A 276 1.19 13.70 -14.38
C LYS A 276 2.58 13.22 -13.96
N TYR A 277 2.86 13.22 -12.65
CA TYR A 277 4.17 12.88 -12.08
C TYR A 277 5.31 13.76 -12.63
N THR A 278 4.96 15.04 -12.84
CA THR A 278 5.85 16.13 -13.22
C THR A 278 5.59 17.33 -12.29
N ASP A 279 6.65 18.05 -11.96
CA ASP A 279 6.63 19.08 -10.91
C ASP A 279 6.84 20.47 -11.49
N LEU A 280 5.76 21.24 -11.60
CA LEU A 280 5.77 22.62 -12.11
C LEU A 280 6.60 23.52 -11.17
N MET A 281 7.51 24.27 -11.78
CA MET A 281 8.44 25.20 -11.12
C MET A 281 8.00 26.66 -11.30
N PRO A 282 8.51 27.61 -10.49
CA PRO A 282 8.11 29.03 -10.57
C PRO A 282 8.45 29.75 -11.89
N ASP A 283 9.39 29.21 -12.67
CA ASP A 283 9.80 29.72 -13.98
C ASP A 283 8.94 29.19 -15.15
N GLY A 284 7.91 28.39 -14.86
CA GLY A 284 7.06 27.74 -15.86
C GLY A 284 7.65 26.45 -16.45
N THR A 285 8.87 26.06 -16.08
CA THR A 285 9.42 24.73 -16.41
C THR A 285 8.78 23.65 -15.54
N ALA A 286 8.92 22.38 -15.91
CA ALA A 286 8.51 21.26 -15.06
C ALA A 286 9.64 20.23 -14.93
N ARG A 287 9.89 19.76 -13.71
CA ARG A 287 10.79 18.62 -13.49
C ARG A 287 10.07 17.34 -13.91
N GLN A 288 10.77 16.47 -14.62
CA GLN A 288 10.33 15.14 -15.00
C GLN A 288 11.18 14.09 -14.30
N PHE A 289 10.66 12.87 -14.17
CA PHE A 289 11.39 11.73 -13.59
C PHE A 289 11.97 12.00 -12.19
N THR A 290 11.25 12.78 -11.37
CA THR A 290 11.52 13.05 -9.96
C THR A 290 11.22 11.82 -9.10
N PHE A 291 11.85 10.69 -9.41
CA PHE A 291 11.42 9.38 -8.92
C PHE A 291 11.54 9.19 -7.40
N VAL A 292 12.59 9.71 -6.76
CA VAL A 292 12.93 9.38 -5.37
C VAL A 292 12.05 10.15 -4.39
N MET A 293 11.38 9.41 -3.50
CA MET A 293 10.71 10.01 -2.34
C MET A 293 11.78 10.44 -1.33
N GLU A 294 11.98 11.74 -1.17
CA GLU A 294 12.98 12.32 -0.23
C GLU A 294 12.63 12.05 1.24
N ALA A 295 13.56 12.29 2.17
CA ALA A 295 13.31 12.02 3.58
C ALA A 295 12.15 12.87 4.12
N LYS A 296 11.21 12.21 4.81
CA LYS A 296 9.95 12.78 5.28
C LYS A 296 9.54 12.16 6.63
N SER A 297 8.88 12.95 7.48
CA SER A 297 8.31 12.47 8.73
C SER A 297 7.05 13.23 9.14
N VAL A 298 6.19 12.57 9.92
CA VAL A 298 5.00 13.16 10.53
C VAL A 298 4.70 12.52 11.90
N ILE A 299 4.27 13.34 12.86
CA ILE A 299 3.71 12.89 14.13
C ILE A 299 2.31 12.31 13.87
N THR A 300 2.08 11.04 14.22
CA THR A 300 0.78 10.36 14.08
C THR A 300 -0.06 10.42 15.35
N TYR A 301 0.56 10.69 16.51
CA TYR A 301 -0.14 11.03 17.75
C TYR A 301 0.76 11.93 18.64
N PRO A 302 0.21 13.00 19.25
CA PRO A 302 -1.08 13.60 18.93
C PRO A 302 -1.00 14.38 17.61
N SER A 303 -1.92 14.09 16.70
CA SER A 303 -2.06 14.73 15.38
C SER A 303 -3.39 15.45 15.26
N ALA A 304 -3.54 16.30 14.24
CA ALA A 304 -4.80 17.00 14.00
C ALA A 304 -6.01 16.05 13.89
N GLY A 305 -7.18 16.56 14.28
CA GLY A 305 -8.43 15.78 14.41
C GLY A 305 -8.60 15.11 15.78
N LEU A 306 -7.53 14.92 16.54
CA LEU A 306 -7.58 14.34 17.89
C LEU A 306 -7.80 15.40 18.99
N ARG A 307 -8.14 14.93 20.19
CA ARG A 307 -8.18 15.72 21.43
C ARG A 307 -7.47 14.99 22.56
N LEU A 308 -6.56 15.68 23.26
CA LEU A 308 -6.00 15.24 24.54
C LEU A 308 -7.01 15.47 25.68
N PRO A 309 -7.25 14.50 26.58
CA PRO A 309 -8.25 14.64 27.65
C PRO A 309 -7.91 15.69 28.72
N GLY A 310 -6.63 16.05 28.87
CA GLY A 310 -6.17 17.07 29.81
C GLY A 310 -4.64 17.15 29.91
N PRO A 311 -4.07 18.01 30.77
CA PRO A 311 -2.65 18.04 31.05
C PRO A 311 -2.16 16.69 31.60
N GLY A 312 -0.94 16.27 31.27
CA GLY A 312 -0.43 14.96 31.69
C GLY A 312 0.77 14.46 30.90
N VAL A 313 1.16 13.21 31.17
CA VAL A 313 2.23 12.51 30.43
C VAL A 313 1.63 11.80 29.22
N TYR A 314 2.21 12.07 28.05
CA TYR A 314 1.88 11.44 26.78
C TYR A 314 3.16 10.92 26.11
N GLU A 315 3.01 10.09 25.08
CA GLU A 315 4.09 9.79 24.14
C GLU A 315 3.77 10.50 22.82
N ILE A 316 4.65 11.38 22.35
CA ILE A 316 4.61 11.83 20.95
C ILE A 316 5.17 10.68 20.11
N THR A 317 4.39 10.20 19.14
CA THR A 317 4.76 9.07 18.28
C THR A 317 4.44 9.39 16.83
N GLY A 318 5.28 8.91 15.92
CA GLY A 318 5.14 9.19 14.49
C GLY A 318 5.94 8.28 13.60
N LEU A 319 5.88 8.57 12.31
CA LEU A 319 6.54 7.82 11.25
C LEU A 319 7.52 8.72 10.50
N ALA A 320 8.70 8.19 10.21
CA ALA A 320 9.70 8.80 9.34
C ALA A 320 10.16 7.79 8.28
N TRP A 321 10.57 8.24 7.10
CA TRP A 321 11.07 7.40 6.02
C TRP A 321 12.01 8.19 5.09
N SER A 322 12.79 7.48 4.27
CA SER A 322 13.51 8.05 3.12
C SER A 322 13.59 7.02 2.01
N GLY A 323 13.35 7.43 0.77
CA GLY A 323 13.55 6.60 -0.42
C GLY A 323 15.03 6.36 -0.77
N ARG A 324 15.96 7.02 -0.08
CA ARG A 324 17.41 6.86 -0.29
C ARG A 324 18.04 5.74 0.54
N GLY A 325 17.51 5.47 1.74
CA GLY A 325 18.24 4.72 2.75
C GLY A 325 17.48 4.45 4.05
N TYR A 326 18.22 4.36 5.14
CA TYR A 326 17.69 4.31 6.51
C TYR A 326 17.35 5.72 7.02
N VAL A 327 16.37 5.82 7.92
CA VAL A 327 16.23 7.02 8.77
C VAL A 327 17.31 6.95 9.84
N ARG A 328 18.16 7.98 9.93
CA ARG A 328 19.28 8.04 10.88
C ARG A 328 18.92 8.80 12.16
N ARG A 329 18.03 9.78 12.07
CA ARG A 329 17.60 10.63 13.19
C ARG A 329 16.18 11.15 12.96
N VAL A 330 15.43 11.33 14.03
CA VAL A 330 14.24 12.19 14.05
C VAL A 330 14.38 13.16 15.21
N GLU A 331 14.16 14.43 14.92
CA GLU A 331 14.03 15.49 15.92
C GLU A 331 12.56 15.87 16.07
N ILE A 332 12.14 16.18 17.29
CA ILE A 332 10.82 16.74 17.60
C ILE A 332 11.00 18.13 18.20
N SER A 333 10.20 19.09 17.75
CA SER A 333 9.97 20.37 18.42
C SER A 333 8.58 20.38 19.06
N THR A 334 8.45 21.12 20.16
CA THR A 334 7.17 21.41 20.82
C THR A 334 6.84 22.92 20.87
N ASP A 335 7.61 23.74 20.15
CA ASP A 335 7.53 25.21 20.13
C ASP A 335 7.46 25.80 18.72
N GLY A 336 7.08 24.99 17.71
CA GLY A 336 6.97 25.43 16.31
C GLY A 336 8.30 25.49 15.56
N GLY A 337 9.35 24.85 16.08
CA GLY A 337 10.66 24.71 15.42
C GLY A 337 11.78 25.57 16.03
N GLY A 338 11.53 26.24 17.15
CA GLY A 338 12.53 27.05 17.86
C GLY A 338 13.57 26.20 18.61
N THR A 339 13.13 25.12 19.27
CA THR A 339 14.00 24.12 19.90
C THR A 339 13.63 22.72 19.44
N TRP A 340 14.65 21.86 19.36
CA TRP A 340 14.56 20.50 18.83
C TRP A 340 15.20 19.51 19.81
N ARG A 341 14.58 18.32 19.94
CA ARG A 341 15.07 17.21 20.76
C ARG A 341 15.08 15.93 19.94
N ASP A 342 16.17 15.18 20.00
CA ASP A 342 16.25 13.87 19.36
C ASP A 342 15.21 12.90 19.97
N ALA A 343 14.46 12.23 19.10
CA ALA A 343 13.44 11.25 19.44
C ALA A 343 13.98 9.83 19.21
N PRO A 344 13.98 8.95 20.23
CA PRO A 344 14.29 7.54 20.07
C PRO A 344 13.56 6.90 18.87
N LEU A 345 14.34 6.26 18.01
CA LEU A 345 13.85 5.43 16.91
C LEU A 345 13.60 4.01 17.45
N GLN A 346 12.48 3.41 17.05
CA GLN A 346 12.13 2.05 17.44
C GLN A 346 12.77 1.05 16.48
N GLU A 347 13.77 0.32 16.96
CA GLU A 347 14.42 -0.78 16.24
C GLU A 347 13.45 -1.96 15.97
N PRO A 348 13.68 -2.77 14.91
CA PRO A 348 14.72 -2.62 13.90
C PRO A 348 14.41 -1.51 12.86
N ILE A 349 15.38 -0.63 12.60
CA ILE A 349 15.29 0.36 11.51
C ILE A 349 15.56 -0.33 10.18
N HIS A 350 14.59 -0.33 9.26
CA HIS A 350 14.71 -0.92 7.93
C HIS A 350 15.01 0.12 6.83
N ARG A 351 15.80 -0.26 5.84
CA ARG A 351 16.13 0.60 4.68
C ARG A 351 14.88 0.80 3.81
N ILE A 352 14.55 2.06 3.49
CA ILE A 352 13.41 2.40 2.62
C ILE A 352 12.09 1.86 3.20
N ALA A 353 11.91 2.02 4.51
CA ALA A 353 10.72 1.61 5.24
C ALA A 353 10.19 2.77 6.08
N HIS A 354 8.98 2.60 6.60
CA HIS A 354 8.52 3.40 7.73
C HIS A 354 9.38 3.05 8.96
N THR A 355 9.88 4.07 9.64
CA THR A 355 10.60 4.01 10.91
C THR A 355 9.73 4.69 11.96
N ARG A 356 9.39 3.97 13.02
CA ARG A 356 8.58 4.49 14.13
C ARG A 356 9.49 5.27 15.08
N PHE A 357 9.15 6.51 15.39
CA PHE A 357 9.83 7.31 16.42
C PHE A 357 8.90 7.60 17.59
N ARG A 358 9.46 7.76 18.79
CA ARG A 358 8.71 7.99 20.05
C ARG A 358 9.46 8.97 20.96
N LEU A 359 8.74 9.82 21.68
CA LEU A 359 9.31 10.72 22.69
C LEU A 359 8.32 10.94 23.85
N PRO A 360 8.69 10.59 25.11
CA PRO A 360 7.91 10.94 26.29
C PRO A 360 7.79 12.47 26.45
N TRP A 361 6.56 12.94 26.65
CA TRP A 361 6.22 14.36 26.64
C TRP A 361 5.16 14.69 27.70
N THR A 362 5.50 15.57 28.64
CA THR A 362 4.55 16.10 29.63
C THR A 362 3.89 17.36 29.07
N TRP A 363 2.62 17.26 28.69
CA TRP A 363 1.85 18.41 28.23
C TRP A 363 1.33 19.22 29.43
N SER A 364 1.77 20.48 29.54
CA SER A 364 1.44 21.39 30.66
C SER A 364 0.07 22.07 30.59
N GLY A 365 -0.82 21.66 29.66
CA GLY A 365 -2.11 22.34 29.42
C GLY A 365 -2.00 23.67 28.66
N ARG A 366 -0.79 24.20 28.46
CA ARG A 366 -0.52 25.40 27.65
C ARG A 366 -0.50 25.07 26.16
N GLU A 367 -0.83 26.04 25.31
CA GLU A 367 -0.74 25.87 23.86
C GLU A 367 0.70 25.59 23.41
N CYS A 368 0.85 24.73 22.41
CA CYS A 368 2.15 24.36 21.85
C CYS A 368 2.01 23.89 20.39
N THR A 369 3.08 24.01 19.60
CA THR A 369 3.11 23.53 18.21
C THR A 369 4.12 22.40 18.08
N LEU A 370 3.62 21.19 17.81
CA LEU A 370 4.44 20.01 17.61
C LEU A 370 4.90 19.92 16.15
N GLN A 371 6.15 19.55 15.94
CA GLN A 371 6.74 19.27 14.63
C GLN A 371 7.68 18.07 14.74
N SER A 372 7.84 17.32 13.64
CA SER A 372 8.91 16.33 13.48
C SER A 372 9.74 16.61 12.23
N ARG A 373 11.04 16.35 12.33
CA ARG A 373 12.01 16.49 11.23
C ARG A 373 12.93 15.28 11.21
N CYS A 374 12.99 14.53 10.12
CA CYS A 374 13.93 13.43 9.98
C CYS A 374 15.23 13.80 9.26
N THR A 375 16.29 13.05 9.52
CA THR A 375 17.55 13.03 8.75
C THR A 375 17.83 11.59 8.32
N ASP A 376 18.20 11.36 7.06
CA ASP A 376 18.51 10.03 6.53
C ASP A 376 19.99 9.66 6.57
N ASP A 377 20.33 8.43 6.16
CA ASP A 377 21.70 7.92 6.11
C ASP A 377 22.63 8.66 5.14
N ARG A 378 22.09 9.50 4.26
CA ARG A 378 22.85 10.38 3.35
C ARG A 378 23.00 11.81 3.87
N GLY A 379 22.46 12.10 5.04
CA GLY A 379 22.47 13.44 5.64
C GLY A 379 21.47 14.40 5.00
N TYR A 380 20.51 13.91 4.20
CA TYR A 380 19.40 14.75 3.77
C TYR A 380 18.50 15.02 4.99
N VAL A 381 18.30 16.30 5.31
CA VAL A 381 17.43 16.76 6.39
C VAL A 381 16.10 17.19 5.80
N GLN A 382 15.00 16.73 6.39
CA GLN A 382 13.64 17.12 5.98
C GLN A 382 13.46 18.65 6.06
N PRO A 383 13.09 19.33 4.97
CA PRO A 383 13.10 20.79 4.87
C PRO A 383 11.87 21.44 5.53
N SER A 384 11.96 22.75 5.81
CA SER A 384 10.76 23.54 6.10
C SER A 384 9.90 23.71 4.83
N ILE A 385 8.61 23.99 5.02
CA ILE A 385 7.73 24.37 3.89
C ILE A 385 8.20 25.66 3.21
N ALA A 386 8.75 26.62 3.96
CA ALA A 386 9.28 27.86 3.42
C ALA A 386 10.49 27.61 2.49
N ASP A 387 11.38 26.69 2.86
CA ASP A 387 12.54 26.31 2.04
C ASP A 387 12.14 25.60 0.74
N LEU A 388 11.15 24.70 0.80
CA LEU A 388 10.61 24.06 -0.40
C LEU A 388 9.87 25.06 -1.28
N ALA A 389 9.01 25.91 -0.73
CA ALA A 389 8.25 26.90 -1.49
C ALA A 389 9.15 27.96 -2.13
N ARG A 390 10.25 28.35 -1.46
CA ARG A 390 11.30 29.23 -2.01
C ARG A 390 12.01 28.64 -3.24
N ILE A 391 12.01 27.32 -3.41
CA ILE A 391 12.68 26.63 -4.52
C ILE A 391 11.69 26.15 -5.60
N ARG A 392 10.50 25.65 -5.21
CA ARG A 392 9.52 25.01 -6.10
C ARG A 392 8.20 25.77 -6.24
N GLY A 393 8.03 26.90 -5.55
CA GLY A 393 6.73 27.56 -5.43
C GLY A 393 5.71 26.71 -4.68
N VAL A 394 4.42 27.02 -4.86
CA VAL A 394 3.29 26.29 -4.23
C VAL A 394 2.45 25.49 -5.24
N HIS A 395 2.98 25.29 -6.45
CA HIS A 395 2.32 24.59 -7.56
C HIS A 395 3.04 23.31 -8.02
N SER A 396 4.17 22.96 -7.39
CA SER A 396 4.88 21.69 -7.54
C SER A 396 4.07 20.55 -6.91
N LEU A 397 2.96 20.13 -7.54
CA LEU A 397 1.92 19.29 -6.93
C LEU A 397 2.41 18.02 -6.21
N ASN A 398 3.56 17.44 -6.59
CA ASN A 398 4.11 16.25 -5.96
C ASN A 398 5.32 16.55 -5.06
N HIS A 399 5.78 15.50 -4.37
CA HIS A 399 7.04 15.45 -3.62
C HIS A 399 7.14 16.52 -2.53
N LEU A 400 6.02 16.82 -1.87
CA LEU A 400 6.00 17.67 -0.68
C LEU A 400 6.41 16.85 0.54
N ASN A 401 7.67 17.01 0.95
CA ASN A 401 8.23 16.42 2.16
C ASN A 401 8.52 17.44 3.27
N ALA A 402 7.84 18.59 3.28
CA ALA A 402 7.99 19.60 4.32
C ALA A 402 7.71 19.04 5.73
N ILE A 403 8.27 19.70 6.74
CA ILE A 403 7.88 19.53 8.15
C ILE A 403 6.38 19.86 8.32
N GLN A 404 5.61 18.92 8.86
CA GLN A 404 4.22 19.13 9.27
C GLN A 404 4.17 19.75 10.67
N SER A 405 3.20 20.65 10.92
CA SER A 405 2.96 21.27 12.22
C SER A 405 1.58 20.93 12.78
N TRP A 406 1.51 20.56 14.05
CA TRP A 406 0.26 20.32 14.79
C TRP A 406 0.17 21.28 15.99
N LYS A 407 -0.80 22.20 16.02
CA LYS A 407 -1.05 23.01 17.21
C LYS A 407 -1.95 22.24 18.18
N VAL A 408 -1.51 22.06 19.42
CA VAL A 408 -2.36 21.63 20.53
C VAL A 408 -2.87 22.89 21.25
N THR A 409 -4.19 23.06 21.34
CA THR A 409 -4.80 24.18 22.08
C THR A 409 -4.88 23.88 23.57
N ALA A 410 -5.14 24.89 24.40
CA ALA A 410 -5.28 24.72 25.85
C ALA A 410 -6.43 23.76 26.27
N GLN A 411 -7.38 23.51 25.36
CA GLN A 411 -8.50 22.57 25.53
C GLN A 411 -8.18 21.16 24.96
N GLY A 412 -6.90 20.91 24.67
CA GLY A 412 -6.39 19.64 24.16
C GLY A 412 -6.69 19.34 22.70
N VAL A 413 -7.40 20.24 21.98
CA VAL A 413 -7.74 20.05 20.57
C VAL A 413 -6.47 20.16 19.73
N VAL A 414 -6.27 19.24 18.79
CA VAL A 414 -5.12 19.24 17.89
C VAL A 414 -5.55 19.71 16.50
N LEU A 415 -4.85 20.70 15.95
CA LEU A 415 -5.20 21.40 14.73
C LEU A 415 -4.05 21.35 13.70
N ASN A 416 -4.41 21.22 12.42
CA ASN A 416 -3.48 21.41 11.31
C ASN A 416 -3.18 22.90 11.14
N VAL A 417 -1.91 23.29 11.21
CA VAL A 417 -1.48 24.69 11.19
C VAL A 417 -0.26 24.89 10.30
N ARG A 418 -0.04 26.13 9.89
CA ARG A 418 1.27 26.61 9.42
C ARG A 418 1.99 27.26 10.61
N ALA A 419 3.27 26.94 10.74
CA ALA A 419 4.28 27.64 11.53
C ALA A 419 5.47 27.90 10.60
#